data_AF-A0A2W6W6G6-F1
#
_entry.id   AF-A0A2W6W6G6-F1
#
_cell.length_a   1.000
_cell.length_b   1.000
_cell.length_c   1.000
_cell.angle_alpha   90.00
_cell.angle_beta   90.00
_cell.angle_gamma   90.00
#
_symmetry.space_group_name_H-M   'P 1'
#
loop_
_entity.id
_entity.type
_entity.pdbx_description
1 polymer ?
#
loop_
_entity_poly.entity_id
_entity_poly.type
_entity_poly.pdbx_seq_one_letter_code
_entity_poly.pdbx_strand_id
1 'polypeptide(L)'
;MNILSPVAMPAAPIVRASAIIAAAHQLLAMLERGQRIDNAGLRTAMEIAFEASDASGVWDWKTAYEACECATVLFLRKYGRALFRKADTPAARLSALSKVSGLLPTHTRRSEESQAHQQFSTPVPLGLAAIAAAAIIPRDIVLEPSAGTGLLAILAEISGGSLLLNELAETRADLL
;
A
#
# COMPACT_ATOMS: atom_id res chain seq x y z
N MET A 1 -0.33 -39.25 19.33
CA MET A 1 -0.38 -39.15 17.85
C MET A 1 -0.30 -37.67 17.53
N ASN A 2 0.90 -37.13 17.27
CA ASN A 2 1.07 -35.72 16.92
C ASN A 2 0.69 -35.56 15.45
N ILE A 3 -0.49 -35.00 15.20
CA ILE A 3 -0.90 -34.64 13.85
C ILE A 3 -0.11 -33.37 13.50
N LEU A 4 0.95 -33.53 12.71
CA LEU A 4 1.62 -32.40 12.06
C LEU A 4 0.59 -31.76 11.12
N SER A 5 0.08 -30.59 11.49
CA SER A 5 -0.72 -29.77 10.58
C SER A 5 0.09 -29.50 9.32
N PRO A 6 -0.50 -29.63 8.11
CA PRO A 6 0.21 -29.33 6.88
C PRO A 6 0.60 -27.84 6.89
N VAL A 7 1.89 -27.57 6.76
CA VAL A 7 2.40 -26.22 6.47
C VAL A 7 1.95 -25.89 5.05
N ALA A 8 1.07 -24.90 4.91
CA ALA A 8 0.65 -24.41 3.60
C ALA A 8 1.90 -23.90 2.84
N MET A 9 2.09 -24.38 1.61
CA MET A 9 3.19 -23.90 0.78
C MET A 9 2.96 -22.43 0.41
N PRO A 10 4.00 -21.58 0.40
CA PRO A 10 3.87 -20.21 -0.06
C PRO A 10 3.41 -20.21 -1.52
N ALA A 11 2.33 -19.49 -1.81
CA ALA A 11 1.85 -19.28 -3.17
C ALA A 11 2.90 -18.50 -3.99
N ALA A 12 2.96 -18.75 -5.31
CA ALA A 12 3.88 -18.04 -6.19
C ALA A 12 3.70 -16.50 -6.11
N PRO A 13 4.77 -15.69 -6.22
CA PRO A 13 4.72 -14.23 -6.03
C PRO A 13 3.62 -13.53 -6.83
N ILE A 14 3.46 -13.86 -8.12
CA ILE A 14 2.42 -13.29 -9.00
C ILE A 14 1.01 -13.57 -8.47
N VAL A 15 0.76 -14.78 -7.96
CA VAL A 15 -0.55 -15.17 -7.40
C VAL A 15 -0.80 -14.40 -6.10
N ARG A 16 0.24 -14.23 -5.28
CA ARG A 16 0.17 -13.45 -4.03
C ARG A 16 -0.10 -11.97 -4.30
N ALA A 17 0.64 -11.35 -5.22
CA ALA A 17 0.44 -9.96 -5.63
C ALA A 17 -0.98 -9.74 -6.18
N SER A 18 -1.48 -10.68 -7.00
CA SER A 18 -2.85 -10.64 -7.52
C SER A 18 -3.90 -10.66 -6.40
N ALA A 19 -3.72 -11.51 -5.37
CA ALA A 19 -4.60 -11.54 -4.20
C ALA A 19 -4.52 -10.24 -3.37
N ILE A 20 -3.32 -9.68 -3.19
CA ILE A 20 -3.14 -8.37 -2.52
C ILE A 20 -3.88 -7.27 -3.29
N ILE A 21 -3.76 -7.23 -4.61
CA ILE A 21 -4.45 -6.27 -5.48
C ILE A 21 -5.97 -6.45 -5.40
N ALA A 22 -6.46 -7.70 -5.38
CA ALA A 22 -7.88 -7.99 -5.24
C ALA A 22 -8.42 -7.49 -3.88
N ALA A 23 -7.69 -7.72 -2.79
CA ALA A 23 -8.03 -7.14 -1.48
C ALA A 23 -8.00 -5.61 -1.51
N ALA A 24 -6.96 -5.01 -2.12
CA ALA A 24 -6.81 -3.57 -2.24
C ALA A 24 -7.99 -2.89 -2.97
N HIS A 25 -8.58 -3.53 -3.98
CA HIS A 25 -9.79 -3.03 -4.65
C HIS A 25 -11.02 -3.02 -3.73
N GLN A 26 -11.18 -4.04 -2.86
CA GLN A 26 -12.27 -4.05 -1.88
C GLN A 26 -12.09 -2.93 -0.85
N LEU A 27 -10.85 -2.73 -0.38
CA LEU A 27 -10.50 -1.67 0.56
C LEU A 27 -10.63 -0.28 -0.08
N LEU A 28 -10.28 -0.12 -1.35
CA LEU A 28 -10.49 1.12 -2.12
C LEU A 28 -11.96 1.55 -2.08
N ALA A 29 -12.89 0.61 -2.29
CA ALA A 29 -14.32 0.91 -2.24
C ALA A 29 -14.76 1.44 -0.86
N MET A 30 -14.12 0.98 0.23
CA MET A 30 -14.35 1.52 1.57
C MET A 30 -13.79 2.95 1.70
N LEU A 31 -12.56 3.19 1.23
CA LEU A 31 -11.94 4.52 1.22
C LEU A 31 -12.77 5.54 0.43
N GLU A 32 -13.31 5.14 -0.72
CA GLU A 32 -14.18 5.98 -1.56
C GLU A 32 -15.46 6.41 -0.84
N ARG A 33 -15.96 5.60 0.10
CA ARG A 33 -17.11 5.93 0.96
C ARG A 33 -16.71 6.70 2.23
N GLY A 34 -15.43 7.00 2.42
CA GLY A 34 -14.91 7.59 3.66
C GLY A 34 -15.04 6.66 4.87
N GLN A 35 -15.16 5.36 4.64
CA GLN A 35 -15.34 4.36 5.69
C GLN A 35 -13.98 4.00 6.31
N ARG A 36 -13.92 3.98 7.64
CA ARG A 36 -12.73 3.49 8.36
C ARG A 36 -12.56 1.99 8.11
N ILE A 37 -11.33 1.59 7.82
CA ILE A 37 -10.92 0.20 7.68
C ILE A 37 -10.42 -0.26 9.05
N ASP A 38 -11.24 -1.02 9.76
CA ASP A 38 -10.83 -1.69 10.98
C ASP A 38 -10.27 -3.09 10.69
N ASN A 39 -9.80 -3.78 11.74
CA ASN A 39 -9.22 -5.11 11.59
C ASN A 39 -10.24 -6.14 11.07
N ALA A 40 -11.54 -5.97 11.37
CA ALA A 40 -12.56 -6.90 10.91
C ALA A 40 -12.79 -6.74 9.41
N GLY A 41 -12.97 -5.50 8.92
CA GLY A 41 -13.08 -5.20 7.49
C GLY A 41 -11.84 -5.60 6.71
N LEU A 42 -10.64 -5.34 7.26
CA LEU A 42 -9.39 -5.77 6.64
C LEU A 42 -9.29 -7.30 6.55
N ARG A 43 -9.60 -8.02 7.63
CA ARG A 43 -9.63 -9.49 7.61
C ARG A 43 -10.58 -9.99 6.52
N THR A 44 -11.82 -9.51 6.48
CA THR A 44 -12.81 -9.96 5.49
C THR A 44 -12.30 -9.77 4.06
N ALA A 45 -11.70 -8.61 3.74
CA ALA A 45 -11.15 -8.37 2.41
C ALA A 45 -10.03 -9.36 2.05
N MET A 46 -9.15 -9.65 3.01
CA MET A 46 -8.06 -10.61 2.85
C MET A 46 -8.56 -12.04 2.69
N GLU A 47 -9.50 -12.49 3.52
CA GLU A 47 -10.05 -13.85 3.45
C GLU A 47 -10.79 -14.11 2.14
N ILE A 48 -11.51 -13.10 1.62
CA ILE A 48 -12.14 -13.18 0.30
C ILE A 48 -11.09 -13.27 -0.80
N ALA A 49 -10.05 -12.43 -0.76
CA ALA A 49 -9.05 -12.34 -1.83
C ALA A 49 -8.07 -13.52 -1.87
N PHE A 50 -7.74 -14.09 -0.70
CA PHE A 50 -6.84 -15.23 -0.56
C PHE A 50 -7.57 -16.57 -0.46
N GLU A 51 -8.91 -16.55 -0.40
CA GLU A 51 -9.76 -17.74 -0.21
C GLU A 51 -9.35 -18.58 1.01
N ALA A 52 -8.81 -17.94 2.04
CA ALA A 52 -8.21 -18.59 3.19
C ALA A 52 -8.34 -17.73 4.45
N SER A 53 -8.63 -18.36 5.59
CA SER A 53 -8.75 -17.66 6.87
C SER A 53 -7.42 -17.13 7.39
N ASP A 54 -7.45 -16.18 8.32
CA ASP A 54 -6.25 -15.65 8.98
C ASP A 54 -5.48 -16.69 9.83
N ALA A 55 -6.08 -17.86 10.08
CA ALA A 55 -5.47 -18.99 10.78
C ALA A 55 -4.76 -20.00 9.85
N SER A 56 -4.92 -19.86 8.53
CA SER A 56 -4.38 -20.81 7.54
C SER A 56 -2.88 -20.67 7.28
N GLY A 57 -2.30 -19.51 7.61
CA GLY A 57 -0.91 -19.17 7.27
C GLY A 57 -0.67 -18.79 5.81
N VAL A 58 -1.71 -18.79 4.95
CA VAL A 58 -1.60 -18.40 3.53
C VAL A 58 -1.24 -16.92 3.38
N TRP A 59 -1.70 -16.08 4.30
CA TRP A 59 -1.35 -14.67 4.40
C TRP A 59 -1.13 -14.29 5.87
N ASP A 60 -0.37 -13.22 6.09
CA ASP A 60 -0.14 -12.65 7.41
C ASP A 60 -0.63 -11.20 7.48
N TRP A 61 -0.70 -10.66 8.70
CA TRP A 61 -1.16 -9.28 8.88
C TRP A 61 -0.23 -8.23 8.27
N LYS A 62 1.04 -8.57 7.99
CA LYS A 62 1.92 -7.66 7.26
C LYS A 62 1.51 -7.54 5.80
N THR A 63 1.07 -8.64 5.19
CA THR A 63 0.51 -8.69 3.83
C THR A 63 -0.82 -7.93 3.78
N ALA A 64 -1.63 -8.04 4.83
CA ALA A 64 -2.86 -7.23 4.94
C ALA A 64 -2.56 -5.73 4.98
N TYR A 65 -1.47 -5.32 5.64
CA TYR A 65 -1.02 -3.93 5.60
C TYR A 65 -0.55 -3.51 4.20
N GLU A 66 0.10 -4.38 3.42
CA GLU A 66 0.45 -4.10 2.02
C GLU A 66 -0.78 -3.87 1.15
N ALA A 67 -1.88 -4.60 1.39
CA ALA A 67 -3.15 -4.34 0.72
C ALA A 67 -3.73 -2.96 1.07
N CYS A 68 -3.58 -2.49 2.32
CA CYS A 68 -3.95 -1.12 2.70
C CYS A 68 -3.10 -0.06 2.00
N GLU A 69 -1.80 -0.30 1.85
CA GLU A 69 -0.89 0.60 1.13
C GLU A 69 -1.26 0.64 -0.36
N CYS A 70 -1.50 -0.52 -0.99
CA CYS A 70 -1.96 -0.62 -2.37
C CYS A 70 -3.31 0.08 -2.58
N ALA A 71 -4.27 -0.07 -1.65
CA ALA A 71 -5.55 0.62 -1.72
C ALA A 71 -5.37 2.15 -1.70
N THR A 72 -4.39 2.64 -0.94
CA THR A 72 -4.03 4.06 -0.89
C THR A 72 -3.41 4.52 -2.21
N VAL A 73 -2.52 3.72 -2.80
CA VAL A 73 -1.95 3.99 -4.15
C VAL A 73 -3.05 4.04 -5.19
N LEU A 74 -3.96 3.07 -5.23
CA LEU A 74 -5.09 3.05 -6.17
C LEU A 74 -5.99 4.28 -5.98
N PHE A 75 -6.29 4.66 -4.74
CA PHE A 75 -7.06 5.86 -4.44
C PHE A 75 -6.37 7.12 -4.98
N LEU A 76 -5.07 7.29 -4.73
CA LEU A 76 -4.31 8.45 -5.19
C LEU A 76 -4.12 8.45 -6.71
N ARG A 77 -3.96 7.30 -7.35
CA ARG A 77 -3.91 7.19 -8.80
C ARG A 77 -5.21 7.66 -9.44
N LYS A 78 -6.36 7.32 -8.84
CA LYS A 78 -7.68 7.72 -9.33
C LYS A 78 -8.05 9.17 -9.00
N TYR A 79 -7.74 9.64 -7.80
CA TYR A 79 -8.25 10.93 -7.28
C TYR A 79 -7.18 11.97 -6.95
N GLY A 80 -5.90 11.59 -6.89
CA GLY A 80 -4.81 12.40 -6.37
C GLY A 80 -4.60 13.71 -7.15
N ARG A 81 -4.65 13.67 -8.49
CA ARG A 81 -4.54 14.89 -9.32
C ARG A 81 -5.68 15.87 -9.06
N ALA A 82 -6.92 15.38 -8.92
CA ALA A 82 -8.07 16.22 -8.60
C ALA A 82 -7.98 16.78 -7.17
N LEU A 83 -7.52 15.96 -6.22
CA LEU A 83 -7.25 16.35 -4.85
C LEU A 83 -6.21 17.47 -4.79
N PHE A 84 -5.08 17.35 -5.50
CA PHE A 84 -3.99 18.34 -5.53
C PHE A 84 -4.40 19.64 -6.22
N ARG A 85 -5.31 19.58 -7.20
CA ARG A 85 -5.89 20.76 -7.83
C ARG A 85 -6.82 21.52 -6.87
N LYS A 86 -7.57 20.80 -6.04
CA LYS A 86 -8.51 21.38 -5.07
C LYS A 86 -7.81 21.87 -3.79
N ALA A 87 -6.78 21.16 -3.33
CA ALA A 87 -5.92 21.53 -2.22
C ALA A 87 -4.63 22.15 -2.78
N ASP A 88 -4.69 23.46 -3.04
CA ASP A 88 -3.63 24.24 -3.68
C ASP A 88 -2.45 24.56 -2.76
N THR A 89 -2.64 24.54 -1.44
CA THR A 89 -1.56 24.75 -0.45
C THR A 89 -0.99 23.44 0.10
N PRO A 90 0.30 23.41 0.51
CA PRO A 90 0.89 22.25 1.18
C PRO A 90 0.11 21.79 2.42
N ALA A 91 -0.37 22.73 3.24
CA ALA A 91 -1.16 22.42 4.43
C ALA A 91 -2.51 21.78 4.08
N ALA A 92 -3.19 22.24 3.03
CA ALA A 92 -4.44 21.64 2.58
C ALA A 92 -4.22 20.22 2.04
N ARG A 93 -3.14 19.98 1.29
CA ARG A 93 -2.76 18.64 0.80
C ARG A 93 -2.47 17.70 1.96
N LEU A 94 -1.68 18.17 2.93
CA LEU A 94 -1.37 17.41 4.14
C LEU A 94 -2.64 17.05 4.92
N SER A 95 -3.57 17.99 5.08
CA SER A 95 -4.86 17.74 5.74
C SER A 95 -5.67 16.66 5.02
N ALA A 96 -5.79 16.75 3.69
CA ALA A 96 -6.53 15.79 2.90
C ALA A 96 -5.90 14.38 2.95
N LEU A 97 -4.58 14.28 2.80
CA LEU A 97 -3.86 13.00 2.85
C LEU A 97 -3.86 12.39 4.26
N SER A 98 -3.77 13.24 5.30
CA SER A 98 -3.90 12.80 6.70
C SER A 98 -5.28 12.23 6.99
N LYS A 99 -6.36 12.79 6.41
CA LYS A 99 -7.71 12.23 6.54
C LYS A 99 -7.81 10.83 5.94
N VAL A 100 -7.27 10.64 4.72
CA VAL A 100 -7.23 9.31 4.08
C VAL A 100 -6.42 8.32 4.92
N SER A 101 -5.22 8.72 5.36
CA SER A 101 -4.36 7.90 6.21
C SER A 101 -5.03 7.54 7.54
N GLY A 102 -5.82 8.46 8.10
CA GLY A 102 -6.59 8.25 9.33
C GLY A 102 -7.72 7.22 9.21
N LEU A 103 -8.13 6.84 7.99
CA LEU A 103 -9.10 5.76 7.76
C LEU A 103 -8.45 4.37 7.80
N LEU A 104 -7.13 4.28 7.71
CA LEU A 104 -6.38 3.03 7.67
C LEU A 104 -6.05 2.54 9.09
N PRO A 105 -5.84 1.21 9.28
CA PRO A 105 -5.32 0.68 10.52
C PRO A 105 -3.85 1.08 10.73
N THR A 106 -3.42 1.14 11.99
CA THR A 106 -2.00 1.31 12.31
C THR A 106 -1.22 0.01 12.11
N HIS A 107 -0.05 0.09 11.48
CA HIS A 107 0.79 -1.08 11.18
C HIS A 107 1.61 -1.51 12.41
N THR A 108 1.01 -2.29 13.31
CA THR A 108 1.61 -2.68 14.61
C THR A 108 2.38 -3.99 14.59
N ARG A 109 2.32 -4.75 13.49
CA ARG A 109 2.99 -6.05 13.33
C ARG A 109 4.16 -5.98 12.35
N ARG A 110 5.11 -6.90 12.50
CA ARG A 110 6.30 -7.05 11.65
C ARG A 110 6.47 -8.54 11.30
N SER A 111 6.76 -8.82 10.03
CA SER A 111 7.15 -10.16 9.57
C SER A 111 8.67 -10.33 9.61
N GLU A 112 9.16 -11.56 9.54
CA GLU A 112 10.60 -11.85 9.46
C GLU A 112 11.24 -11.22 8.22
N GLU A 113 10.58 -11.34 7.06
CA GLU A 113 10.98 -10.69 5.82
C GLU A 113 11.08 -9.16 5.99
N SER A 114 10.08 -8.55 6.64
CA SER A 114 10.05 -7.11 6.86
C SER A 114 11.22 -6.64 7.73
N GLN A 115 11.64 -7.45 8.71
CA GLN A 115 12.83 -7.15 9.51
C GLN A 115 14.12 -7.33 8.69
N ALA A 116 14.25 -8.44 7.97
CA ALA A 116 15.44 -8.76 7.18
C ALA A 116 15.71 -7.70 6.10
N HIS A 117 14.66 -7.23 5.43
CA HIS A 117 14.73 -6.26 4.33
C HIS A 117 14.46 -4.81 4.77
N GLN A 118 14.33 -4.54 6.08
CA GLN A 118 14.01 -3.21 6.63
C GLN A 118 12.82 -2.53 5.95
N GLN A 119 11.76 -3.30 5.72
CA GLN A 119 10.59 -2.87 4.98
C GLN A 119 9.65 -2.05 5.85
N PHE A 120 9.91 -0.74 5.93
CA PHE A 120 9.03 0.21 6.58
C PHE A 120 8.18 0.95 5.57
N SER A 121 6.93 1.24 5.95
CA SER A 121 6.07 2.09 5.15
C SER A 121 6.61 3.52 5.14
N THR A 122 6.45 4.21 4.02
CA THR A 122 6.54 5.68 3.96
C THR A 122 5.12 6.23 3.89
N PRO A 123 4.47 6.54 5.03
CA PRO A 123 3.12 7.07 5.02
C PRO A 123 3.00 8.31 4.14
N VAL A 124 1.89 8.40 3.41
CA VAL A 124 1.61 9.47 2.44
C VAL A 124 1.84 10.89 2.99
N PRO A 125 1.50 11.22 4.26
CA PRO A 125 1.82 12.53 4.84
C PRO A 125 3.33 12.85 4.87
N LEU A 126 4.19 11.85 5.15
CA LEU A 126 5.64 12.02 5.10
C LEU A 126 6.14 12.07 3.65
N GLY A 127 5.57 11.24 2.77
CA GLY A 127 5.88 11.27 1.34
C GLY A 127 5.59 12.63 0.70
N LEU A 128 4.53 13.33 1.13
CA LEU A 128 4.23 14.69 0.67
C LEU A 128 5.38 15.66 0.97
N ALA A 129 5.99 15.57 2.16
CA ALA A 129 7.11 16.43 2.52
C ALA A 129 8.33 16.16 1.63
N ALA A 130 8.61 14.89 1.33
CA ALA A 130 9.69 14.49 0.44
C ALA A 130 9.49 15.03 -0.99
N ILE A 131 8.28 14.85 -1.57
CA ILE A 131 7.98 15.34 -2.92
C ILE A 131 7.95 16.87 -2.98
N ALA A 132 7.47 17.55 -1.93
CA ALA A 132 7.52 19.00 -1.84
C ALA A 132 8.97 19.52 -1.82
N ALA A 133 9.85 18.86 -1.06
CA ALA A 133 11.27 19.20 -1.02
C ALA A 133 11.98 18.93 -2.35
N ALA A 134 11.60 17.86 -3.05
CA ALA A 134 12.16 17.50 -4.36
C ALA A 134 11.70 18.44 -5.49
N ALA A 135 10.63 19.22 -5.28
CA ALA A 135 10.10 20.18 -6.25
C ALA A 135 9.85 19.59 -7.64
N ILE A 136 9.28 18.37 -7.68
CA ILE A 136 9.06 17.60 -8.91
C ILE A 136 8.26 18.38 -9.95
N ILE A 137 8.74 18.38 -11.19
CA ILE A 137 8.08 18.95 -12.37
C ILE A 137 7.85 17.88 -13.46
N PRO A 138 6.98 18.14 -14.46
CA PRO A 138 6.66 17.16 -15.51
C PRO A 138 7.81 16.68 -16.40
N ARG A 139 9.00 17.30 -16.30
CA ARG A 139 10.20 16.91 -17.05
C ARG A 139 11.11 15.99 -16.25
N ASP A 140 10.83 15.79 -14.97
CA ASP A 140 11.66 14.98 -14.09
C ASP A 140 11.39 13.49 -14.27
N ILE A 141 12.46 12.72 -14.16
CA ILE A 141 12.42 11.27 -14.00
C ILE A 141 12.81 10.98 -12.55
N VAL A 142 11.87 10.40 -11.79
CA VAL A 142 12.05 10.08 -10.38
C VAL A 142 12.47 8.62 -10.26
N LEU A 143 13.69 8.41 -9.78
CA LEU A 143 14.19 7.10 -9.39
C LEU A 143 13.86 6.86 -7.91
N GLU A 144 13.02 5.86 -7.64
CA GLU A 144 12.74 5.41 -6.27
C GLU A 144 13.29 3.99 -6.05
N PRO A 145 14.47 3.86 -5.42
CA PRO A 145 14.97 2.56 -5.00
C PRO A 145 14.19 2.06 -3.79
N SER A 146 13.90 0.75 -3.76
CA SER A 146 13.12 0.12 -2.71
C SER A 146 11.75 0.77 -2.55
N ALA A 147 11.03 0.88 -3.66
CA ALA A 147 9.76 1.60 -3.75
C ALA A 147 8.65 1.02 -2.86
N GLY A 148 8.86 -0.16 -2.27
CA GLY A 148 7.87 -0.84 -1.46
C GLY A 148 6.64 -1.14 -2.29
N THR A 149 5.48 -0.62 -1.87
CA THR A 149 4.23 -0.72 -2.63
C THR A 149 3.94 0.52 -3.48
N GLY A 150 4.87 1.49 -3.57
CA GLY A 150 4.73 2.69 -4.40
C GLY A 150 4.04 3.90 -3.74
N LEU A 151 4.00 3.98 -2.40
CA LEU A 151 3.35 5.09 -1.69
C LEU A 151 3.99 6.46 -1.93
N LEU A 152 5.32 6.52 -2.06
CA LEU A 152 6.02 7.75 -2.43
C LEU A 152 5.98 7.95 -3.95
N ALA A 153 6.16 6.87 -4.72
CA ALA A 153 6.11 6.88 -6.17
C ALA A 153 4.83 7.49 -6.73
N ILE A 154 3.67 7.14 -6.17
CA ILE A 154 2.40 7.69 -6.63
C ILE A 154 2.31 9.21 -6.41
N LEU A 155 2.96 9.75 -5.37
CA LEU A 155 3.00 11.19 -5.13
C LEU A 155 3.89 11.92 -6.16
N ALA A 156 4.99 11.31 -6.58
CA ALA A 156 5.80 11.80 -7.68
C ALA A 156 5.01 11.78 -9.01
N GLU A 157 4.30 10.68 -9.30
CA GLU A 157 3.48 10.51 -10.52
C GLU A 157 2.36 11.55 -10.63
N ILE A 158 1.60 11.79 -9.53
CA ILE A 158 0.53 12.79 -9.53
C ILE A 158 1.08 14.23 -9.59
N SER A 159 2.34 14.44 -9.22
CA SER A 159 3.06 15.72 -9.36
C SER A 159 3.62 15.92 -10.78
N GLY A 160 3.50 14.90 -11.64
CA GLY A 160 3.84 14.96 -13.07
C GLY A 160 5.15 14.27 -13.43
N GLY A 161 5.92 13.77 -12.45
CA GLY A 161 7.16 13.05 -12.71
C GLY A 161 6.91 11.72 -13.41
N SER A 162 7.84 11.31 -14.27
CA SER A 162 7.92 9.95 -14.78
C SER A 162 8.69 9.08 -13.80
N LEU A 163 8.35 7.79 -13.67
CA LEU A 163 8.90 6.93 -12.62
C LEU A 163 9.87 5.89 -13.16
N LEU A 164 10.94 5.64 -12.41
CA LEU A 164 11.79 4.46 -12.49
C LEU A 164 11.83 3.84 -11.10
N LEU A 165 11.25 2.65 -10.95
CA LEU A 165 11.07 2.00 -9.65
C LEU A 165 11.90 0.73 -9.58
N ASN A 166 12.41 0.42 -8.39
CA ASN A 166 13.06 -0.85 -8.11
C ASN A 166 12.58 -1.38 -6.76
N GLU A 167 12.31 -2.68 -6.67
CA GLU A 167 11.97 -3.36 -5.43
C GLU A 167 12.60 -4.75 -5.42
N LEU A 168 13.20 -5.14 -4.29
CA LEU A 168 13.91 -6.42 -4.14
C LEU A 168 12.97 -7.54 -3.72
N ALA A 169 11.92 -7.23 -2.96
CA ALA A 169 10.93 -8.21 -2.57
C ALA A 169 10.04 -8.55 -3.77
N GLU A 170 10.12 -9.79 -4.25
CA GLU A 170 9.45 -10.24 -5.48
C GLU A 170 7.95 -9.91 -5.49
N THR A 171 7.24 -10.21 -4.40
CA THR A 171 5.80 -9.92 -4.30
C THR A 171 5.53 -8.42 -4.45
N ARG A 172 6.37 -7.54 -3.90
CA ARG A 172 6.17 -6.09 -3.99
C ARG A 172 6.60 -5.52 -5.34
N ALA A 173 7.63 -6.08 -5.97
CA ALA A 173 7.97 -5.74 -7.34
C ALA A 173 6.78 -6.00 -8.28
N ASP A 174 6.05 -7.10 -8.06
CA ASP A 174 4.82 -7.43 -8.80
C ASP A 174 3.61 -6.51 -8.48
N LEU A 175 3.69 -5.63 -7.45
CA LEU A 175 2.63 -4.67 -7.10
C LEU A 175 2.77 -3.31 -7.79
N LEU A 176 3.96 -2.98 -8.33
CA LEU A 176 4.32 -1.66 -8.87
C LEU A 176 3.85 -1.48 -10.31
#